data_AF-A0A8H4QNQ5-F1
#
_entry.id   AF-A0A8H4QNQ5-F1
#
_cell.length_a   1.000
_cell.length_b   1.000
_cell.length_c   1.000
_cell.angle_alpha   90.00
_cell.angle_beta   90.00
_cell.angle_gamma   90.00
#
_symmetry.space_group_name_H-M   'P 1'
#
loop_
_entity.id
_entity.type
_entity.pdbx_description
1 polymer ?
#
loop_
_entity_poly.entity_id
_entity_poly.type
_entity_poly.pdbx_seq_one_letter_code
_entity_poly.pdbx_strand_id
1 'polypeptide(L)'
;MAKVELILFDVFAFSGMFLVFVVIVTAWRLPRRVPRTETWAYFMLSTFLASVVNVLIVGCQDGWDPNDALCSLQAILNKTTEAWNAFAGAALLLQVYLRLSHLNSTKPIPRGYIWLLCGVPCAIFFIVILIVAGFGLEGWQPLTAHRDPIGMQCRLDSKLISRLINGLTAAGIIVMSMLKVLILSHIRSIRKMEGKIPSGVGLSVSSIARGYICNFFVFASLV
;
A
#
# COMPACT_ATOMS: atom_id res chain seq x y z
N MET A 1 2.90 -25.55 -16.86
CA MET A 1 2.82 -24.07 -16.82
C MET A 1 2.83 -23.55 -15.39
N ALA A 2 2.00 -24.08 -14.47
CA ALA A 2 1.94 -23.65 -13.06
C ALA A 2 3.30 -23.47 -12.34
N LYS A 3 4.28 -24.38 -12.54
CA LYS A 3 5.60 -24.27 -11.87
C LYS A 3 6.37 -22.98 -12.22
N VAL A 4 6.28 -22.52 -13.46
CA VAL A 4 6.99 -21.28 -13.88
C VAL A 4 6.34 -20.06 -13.24
N GLU A 5 5.01 -20.04 -13.17
CA GLU A 5 4.24 -18.96 -12.56
C GLU A 5 4.54 -18.84 -11.07
N LEU A 6 4.64 -19.98 -10.35
CA LEU A 6 5.04 -20.02 -8.94
C LEU A 6 6.46 -19.47 -8.72
N ILE A 7 7.43 -19.92 -9.52
CA ILE A 7 8.81 -19.42 -9.42
C ILE A 7 8.86 -17.90 -9.66
N LEU A 8 8.13 -17.40 -10.66
CA LEU A 8 8.06 -15.96 -10.93
C LEU A 8 7.44 -15.21 -9.75
N PHE A 9 6.34 -15.72 -9.19
CA PHE A 9 5.70 -15.13 -8.01
C PHE A 9 6.67 -15.05 -6.83
N ASP A 10 7.40 -16.12 -6.52
CA ASP A 10 8.36 -16.14 -5.42
C ASP A 10 9.49 -15.13 -5.64
N VAL A 11 10.05 -15.08 -6.85
CA VAL A 11 11.09 -14.11 -7.20
C VAL A 11 10.58 -12.69 -7.03
N PHE A 12 9.35 -12.38 -7.46
CA PHE A 12 8.75 -11.06 -7.29
C PHE A 12 8.45 -10.74 -5.82
N ALA A 13 7.91 -11.67 -5.05
CA ALA A 13 7.61 -11.48 -3.64
C ALA A 13 8.89 -11.22 -2.81
N PHE A 14 9.93 -12.03 -3.00
CA PHE A 14 11.21 -11.86 -2.31
C PHE A 14 11.95 -10.59 -2.77
N SER A 15 11.98 -10.30 -4.07
CA SER A 15 12.63 -9.08 -4.56
C SER A 15 11.89 -7.83 -4.08
N GLY A 16 10.57 -7.82 -4.09
CA GLY A 16 9.75 -6.75 -3.53
C GLY A 16 10.06 -6.52 -2.04
N MET A 17 10.02 -7.59 -1.24
CA MET A 17 10.36 -7.52 0.18
C MET A 17 11.79 -6.99 0.42
N PHE A 18 12.77 -7.50 -0.32
CA PHE A 18 14.17 -7.10 -0.21
C PHE A 18 14.37 -5.63 -0.57
N LEU A 19 13.74 -5.17 -1.67
CA LEU A 19 13.81 -3.76 -2.08
C LEU A 19 13.21 -2.84 -1.03
N VAL A 20 12.03 -3.16 -0.49
CA VAL A 20 11.39 -2.36 0.57
C VAL A 20 12.26 -2.34 1.81
N PHE A 21 12.84 -3.48 2.21
CA PHE A 21 13.77 -3.56 3.33
C PHE A 21 15.00 -2.67 3.13
N VAL A 22 15.62 -2.72 1.95
CA VAL A 22 16.76 -1.85 1.60
C VAL A 22 16.34 -0.37 1.68
N VAL A 23 15.16 0.00 1.22
CA VAL A 23 14.68 1.39 1.32
C VAL A 23 14.47 1.80 2.77
N ILE A 24 13.92 0.94 3.62
CA ILE A 24 13.75 1.22 5.06
C ILE A 24 15.11 1.36 5.76
N VAL A 25 16.06 0.45 5.50
CA VAL A 25 17.40 0.48 6.12
C VAL A 25 18.19 1.71 5.66
N THR A 26 18.22 1.98 4.35
CA THR A 26 18.87 3.20 3.82
C THR A 26 18.21 4.44 4.37
N ALA A 27 16.89 4.40 4.59
CA ALA A 27 16.18 5.49 5.20
C ALA A 27 16.61 5.75 6.64
N TRP A 28 16.70 4.71 7.44
CA TRP A 28 17.14 4.80 8.82
C TRP A 28 18.60 5.23 8.96
N ARG A 29 19.49 4.77 8.06
CA ARG A 29 20.92 5.11 8.09
C ARG A 29 21.24 6.54 7.63
N LEU A 30 20.37 7.16 6.81
CA LEU A 30 20.61 8.48 6.22
C LEU A 30 19.53 9.52 6.63
N PRO A 31 19.30 9.77 7.94
CA PRO A 31 18.22 10.65 8.38
C PRO A 31 18.49 12.13 8.04
N ARG A 32 19.76 12.52 7.93
CA ARG A 32 20.15 13.94 7.75
C ARG A 32 20.00 14.47 6.33
N ARG A 33 19.87 13.62 5.31
CA ARG A 33 19.90 14.04 3.89
C ARG A 33 18.53 14.26 3.27
N VAL A 34 17.51 13.53 3.71
CA VAL A 34 16.17 13.57 3.11
C VAL A 34 15.13 13.63 4.23
N PRO A 35 14.48 14.79 4.47
CA PRO A 35 13.42 14.88 5.47
C PRO A 35 12.25 14.00 5.03
N ARG A 36 11.92 12.98 5.83
CA ARG A 36 10.80 12.07 5.57
C ARG A 36 9.63 12.40 6.47
N THR A 37 8.42 12.18 5.97
CA THR A 37 7.20 12.35 6.76
C THR A 37 6.88 11.10 7.56
N GLU A 38 6.15 11.26 8.66
CA GLU A 38 5.65 10.12 9.44
C GLU A 38 4.77 9.19 8.58
N THR A 39 3.91 9.75 7.72
CA THR A 39 3.07 8.97 6.78
C THR A 39 3.89 8.14 5.79
N TRP A 40 5.09 8.60 5.42
CA TRP A 40 5.98 7.83 4.56
C TRP A 40 6.47 6.57 5.28
N ALA A 41 6.87 6.69 6.55
CA ALA A 41 7.29 5.53 7.33
C ALA A 41 6.14 4.52 7.49
N TYR A 42 4.92 5.01 7.74
CA TYR A 42 3.71 4.17 7.80
C TYR A 42 3.43 3.43 6.48
N PHE A 43 3.51 4.12 5.35
CA PHE A 43 3.31 3.49 4.03
C PHE A 43 4.38 2.43 3.73
N MET A 44 5.64 2.69 4.09
CA MET A 44 6.71 1.69 3.90
C MET A 44 6.52 0.48 4.81
N LEU A 45 6.07 0.70 6.05
CA LEU A 45 5.77 -0.38 6.98
C LEU A 45 4.61 -1.25 6.48
N SER A 46 3.53 -0.65 5.98
CA SER A 46 2.39 -1.40 5.45
C SER A 46 2.77 -2.19 4.19
N THR A 47 3.59 -1.60 3.32
CA THR A 47 4.09 -2.26 2.10
C THR A 47 5.02 -3.42 2.44
N PHE A 48 5.89 -3.25 3.45
CA PHE A 48 6.75 -4.31 3.96
C PHE A 48 5.92 -5.46 4.52
N LEU A 49 4.90 -5.18 5.33
CA LEU A 49 4.04 -6.22 5.89
C LEU A 49 3.30 -6.99 4.79
N ALA A 50 2.76 -6.30 3.77
CA ALA A 50 2.13 -6.97 2.62
C ALA A 50 3.10 -7.92 1.90
N SER A 51 4.37 -7.52 1.77
CA SER A 51 5.40 -8.38 1.18
C SER A 51 5.71 -9.61 2.04
N VAL A 52 5.78 -9.43 3.38
CA VAL A 52 5.93 -10.55 4.32
C VAL A 52 4.76 -11.52 4.19
N VAL A 53 3.54 -11.02 4.09
CA VAL A 53 2.32 -11.83 3.94
C VAL A 53 2.33 -12.65 2.65
N ASN A 54 2.80 -12.07 1.53
CA ASN A 54 2.95 -12.80 0.27
C ASN A 54 3.98 -13.95 0.38
N VAL A 55 5.02 -13.78 1.19
CA VAL A 55 6.06 -14.80 1.39
C VAL A 55 5.62 -15.91 2.34
N LEU A 56 4.56 -15.73 3.16
CA LEU A 56 4.13 -16.72 4.17
C LEU A 56 3.80 -18.11 3.62
N ILE A 57 3.29 -18.20 2.38
CA ILE A 57 2.91 -19.48 1.77
C ILE A 57 4.01 -20.08 0.89
N VAL A 58 5.14 -19.38 0.72
CA VAL A 58 6.23 -19.86 -0.12
C VAL A 58 6.77 -21.17 0.45
N GLY A 59 6.89 -22.18 -0.41
CA GLY A 59 7.24 -23.55 -0.01
C GLY A 59 6.05 -24.44 0.38
N CYS A 60 4.83 -23.90 0.46
CA CYS A 60 3.57 -24.65 0.58
C CYS A 60 2.66 -24.49 -0.66
N GLN A 61 3.20 -23.94 -1.75
CA GLN A 61 2.44 -23.66 -2.97
C GLN A 61 2.16 -24.91 -3.80
N ASP A 62 3.06 -25.90 -3.76
CA ASP A 62 2.88 -27.19 -4.44
C ASP A 62 2.77 -28.36 -3.45
N GLY A 63 1.99 -29.38 -3.83
CA GLY A 63 1.80 -30.57 -3.02
C GLY A 63 0.67 -30.46 -1.99
N TRP A 64 0.94 -30.92 -0.77
CA TRP A 64 -0.06 -31.04 0.30
C TRP A 64 -0.68 -29.69 0.65
N ASP A 65 -1.95 -29.74 1.07
CA ASP A 65 -2.65 -28.51 1.44
C ASP A 65 -1.97 -27.88 2.66
N PRO A 66 -1.77 -26.55 2.65
CA PRO A 66 -1.19 -25.85 3.78
C PRO A 66 -2.06 -26.06 5.01
N ASN A 67 -1.45 -25.93 6.19
CA ASN A 67 -2.22 -25.91 7.44
C ASN A 67 -3.34 -24.86 7.33
N ASP A 68 -4.59 -25.28 7.57
CA ASP A 68 -5.78 -24.43 7.48
C ASP A 68 -5.60 -23.11 8.24
N ALA A 69 -4.94 -23.14 9.40
CA ALA A 69 -4.66 -21.95 10.19
C ALA A 69 -3.71 -20.97 9.48
N LEU A 70 -2.67 -21.49 8.81
CA LEU A 70 -1.72 -20.67 8.05
C LEU A 70 -2.38 -20.08 6.80
N CYS A 71 -3.20 -20.88 6.12
CA CYS A 71 -3.93 -20.45 4.93
C CYS A 71 -4.97 -19.37 5.27
N SER A 72 -5.73 -19.55 6.36
CA SER A 72 -6.66 -18.55 6.87
C SER A 72 -5.93 -17.28 7.32
N LEU A 73 -4.83 -17.40 8.06
CA LEU A 73 -4.03 -16.24 8.46
C LEU A 73 -3.52 -15.45 7.24
N GLN A 74 -2.97 -16.14 6.23
CA GLN A 74 -2.50 -15.50 5.01
C GLN A 74 -3.65 -14.78 4.29
N ALA A 75 -4.80 -15.44 4.11
CA ALA A 75 -5.93 -14.86 3.40
C ALA A 75 -6.46 -13.59 4.09
N ILE A 76 -6.56 -13.60 5.42
CA ILE A 76 -6.97 -12.44 6.24
C ILE A 76 -5.95 -11.31 6.12
N LEU A 77 -4.66 -11.63 6.33
CA LEU A 77 -3.60 -10.64 6.29
C LEU A 77 -3.44 -10.03 4.89
N ASN A 78 -3.60 -10.83 3.83
CA ASN A 78 -3.46 -10.32 2.46
C ASN A 78 -4.57 -9.30 2.17
N LYS A 79 -5.82 -9.66 2.44
CA LYS A 79 -6.98 -8.78 2.24
C LYS A 79 -6.92 -7.52 3.10
N THR A 80 -6.52 -7.64 4.36
CA THR A 80 -6.39 -6.49 5.27
C THR A 80 -5.24 -5.56 4.89
N THR A 81 -4.09 -6.11 4.47
CA THR A 81 -2.93 -5.31 4.05
C THR A 81 -3.15 -4.62 2.71
N GLU A 82 -3.90 -5.20 1.76
CA GLU A 82 -4.37 -4.54 0.54
C GLU A 82 -5.10 -3.22 0.87
N ALA A 83 -6.13 -3.31 1.74
CA ALA A 83 -6.88 -2.14 2.18
C ALA A 83 -5.98 -1.14 2.91
N TRP A 84 -5.16 -1.61 3.85
CA TRP A 84 -4.26 -0.76 4.62
C TRP A 84 -3.27 0.00 3.73
N ASN A 85 -2.68 -0.66 2.73
CA ASN A 85 -1.78 -0.04 1.76
C ASN A 85 -2.48 1.04 0.95
N ALA A 86 -3.71 0.81 0.49
CA ALA A 86 -4.46 1.80 -0.26
C ALA A 86 -4.70 3.08 0.57
N PHE A 87 -5.13 2.93 1.83
CA PHE A 87 -5.35 4.07 2.72
C PHE A 87 -4.06 4.73 3.20
N ALA A 88 -2.99 3.98 3.47
CA ALA A 88 -1.69 4.54 3.82
C ALA A 88 -1.10 5.34 2.65
N GLY A 89 -1.24 4.83 1.42
CA GLY A 89 -0.85 5.54 0.20
C GLY A 89 -1.67 6.82 -0.01
N ALA A 90 -3.00 6.76 0.19
CA ALA A 90 -3.85 7.93 0.16
C ALA A 90 -3.46 8.97 1.22
N ALA A 91 -3.15 8.55 2.46
CA ALA A 91 -2.72 9.44 3.53
C ALA A 91 -1.39 10.14 3.21
N LEU A 92 -0.42 9.40 2.66
CA LEU A 92 0.85 9.94 2.18
C LEU A 92 0.63 11.00 1.09
N LEU A 93 -0.19 10.69 0.07
CA LEU A 93 -0.50 11.64 -1.00
C LEU A 93 -1.26 12.86 -0.51
N LEU A 94 -2.19 12.69 0.43
CA LEU A 94 -2.92 13.79 1.02
C LEU A 94 -1.97 14.73 1.78
N GLN A 95 -1.00 14.18 2.53
CA GLN A 95 0.03 14.99 3.17
C GLN A 95 0.90 15.73 2.15
N VAL A 96 1.27 15.08 1.04
CA VAL A 96 2.01 15.73 -0.06
C VAL A 96 1.18 16.86 -0.67
N TYR A 97 -0.08 16.61 -0.96
CA TYR A 97 -1.00 17.60 -1.52
C TYR A 97 -1.13 18.82 -0.60
N LEU A 98 -1.28 18.61 0.71
CA LEU A 98 -1.39 19.71 1.67
C LEU A 98 -0.10 20.50 1.81
N ARG A 99 1.06 19.83 1.79
CA ARG A 99 2.35 20.52 1.78
C ARG A 99 2.53 21.36 0.52
N LEU A 100 2.09 20.85 -0.64
CA LEU A 100 2.11 21.59 -1.90
C LEU A 100 1.16 22.79 -1.87
N SER A 101 -0.07 22.63 -1.39
CA SER A 101 -1.04 23.73 -1.32
C SER A 101 -0.65 24.82 -0.32
N HIS A 102 0.12 24.46 0.71
CA HIS A 102 0.65 25.38 1.71
C HIS A 102 2.07 25.86 1.41
N LEU A 103 2.61 25.65 0.20
CA LEU A 103 3.95 26.17 -0.14
C LEU A 103 4.07 27.68 0.07
N ASN A 104 2.98 28.43 -0.13
CA ASN A 104 2.92 29.88 0.08
C ASN A 104 2.48 30.27 1.50
N SER A 105 2.12 29.29 2.35
CA SER A 105 1.68 29.53 3.72
C SER A 105 2.82 29.23 4.69
N THR A 106 3.13 30.17 5.57
CA THR A 106 4.13 29.98 6.63
C THR A 106 3.62 29.11 7.78
N LYS A 107 2.33 28.72 7.76
CA LYS A 107 1.72 27.99 8.86
C LYS A 107 2.09 26.50 8.78
N PRO A 108 2.67 25.91 9.83
CA PRO A 108 2.94 24.48 9.87
C PRO A 108 1.62 23.69 9.91
N ILE A 109 1.62 22.51 9.30
CA ILE A 109 0.48 21.59 9.39
C ILE A 109 0.30 21.18 10.86
N PRO A 110 -0.90 21.31 11.44
CA PRO A 110 -1.12 20.97 12.84
C PRO A 110 -0.88 19.48 13.10
N ARG A 111 -0.25 19.16 14.24
CA ARG A 111 0.14 17.78 14.58
C ARG A 111 -1.05 16.82 14.64
N GLY A 112 -2.23 17.29 15.07
CA GLY A 112 -3.46 16.50 15.10
C GLY A 112 -3.87 15.98 13.72
N TYR A 113 -3.57 16.71 12.65
CA TYR A 113 -3.84 16.27 11.29
C TYR A 113 -2.95 15.10 10.88
N ILE A 114 -1.68 15.10 11.29
CA ILE A 114 -0.75 13.98 11.03
C ILE A 114 -1.21 12.73 11.79
N TRP A 115 -1.63 12.88 13.06
CA TRP A 115 -2.21 11.78 13.83
C TRP A 115 -3.46 11.20 13.17
N LEU A 116 -4.33 12.05 12.62
CA LEU A 116 -5.51 11.58 11.89
C LEU A 116 -5.12 10.82 10.62
N LEU A 117 -4.17 11.35 9.83
CA LEU A 117 -3.69 10.71 8.61
C LEU A 117 -3.07 9.34 8.85
N CYS A 118 -2.33 9.15 9.95
CA CYS A 118 -1.74 7.86 10.31
C CYS A 118 -2.73 6.94 11.04
N GLY A 119 -3.58 7.53 11.88
CA GLY A 119 -4.53 6.82 12.73
C GLY A 119 -5.65 6.15 11.94
N VAL A 120 -6.22 6.83 10.93
CA VAL A 120 -7.34 6.29 10.14
C VAL A 120 -6.98 4.99 9.41
N PRO A 121 -5.87 4.91 8.63
CA PRO A 121 -5.47 3.64 7.99
C PRO A 121 -5.19 2.52 8.99
N CYS A 122 -4.57 2.83 10.13
CA CYS A 122 -4.31 1.82 11.18
C CYS A 122 -5.61 1.32 11.81
N ALA A 123 -6.53 2.22 12.13
CA ALA A 123 -7.84 1.86 12.67
C ALA A 123 -8.61 0.97 11.68
N ILE A 124 -8.61 1.31 10.39
CA ILE A 124 -9.20 0.47 9.34
C ILE A 124 -8.59 -0.94 9.34
N PHE A 125 -7.27 -1.06 9.37
CA PHE A 125 -6.58 -2.34 9.40
C PHE A 125 -7.01 -3.21 10.59
N PHE A 126 -7.00 -2.66 11.81
CA PHE A 126 -7.41 -3.39 13.00
C PHE A 126 -8.91 -3.71 13.02
N ILE A 127 -9.77 -2.79 12.57
CA ILE A 127 -11.21 -3.03 12.47
C ILE A 127 -11.50 -4.19 11.53
N VAL A 128 -10.85 -4.25 10.36
CA VAL A 128 -11.06 -5.36 9.42
C VAL A 128 -10.58 -6.68 10.03
N ILE A 129 -9.42 -6.71 10.69
CA ILE A 129 -8.95 -7.92 11.39
C ILE A 129 -9.97 -8.36 12.45
N LEU A 130 -10.45 -7.44 13.28
CA LEU A 130 -11.42 -7.73 14.34
C LEU A 130 -12.76 -8.24 13.77
N ILE A 131 -13.24 -7.64 12.68
CA ILE A 131 -14.45 -8.10 11.98
C ILE A 131 -14.24 -9.55 11.54
N VAL A 132 -13.15 -9.84 10.83
CA VAL A 132 -12.91 -11.19 10.29
C VAL A 132 -12.68 -12.22 11.40
N ALA A 133 -11.97 -11.86 12.46
CA ALA A 133 -11.80 -12.72 13.63
C ALA A 133 -13.13 -12.97 14.37
N GLY A 134 -13.96 -11.94 14.54
CA GLY A 134 -15.28 -12.05 15.18
C GLY A 134 -16.20 -13.01 14.43
N PHE A 135 -16.26 -12.91 13.10
CA PHE A 135 -17.00 -13.86 12.26
C PHE A 135 -16.54 -15.31 12.43
N GLY A 136 -15.24 -15.54 12.66
CA GLY A 136 -14.69 -16.87 12.90
C GLY A 136 -15.02 -17.44 14.28
N LEU A 137 -15.12 -16.58 15.31
CA LEU A 137 -15.37 -17.01 16.70
C LEU A 137 -16.83 -17.34 16.98
N GLU A 138 -17.76 -16.59 16.40
CA GLU A 138 -19.18 -16.74 16.73
C GLU A 138 -19.83 -17.98 16.08
N GLY A 139 -19.08 -18.77 15.30
CA GLY A 139 -19.57 -20.02 14.68
C GLY A 139 -20.63 -19.80 13.59
N TRP A 140 -20.87 -18.56 13.14
CA TRP A 140 -21.86 -18.25 12.11
C TRP A 140 -21.50 -18.90 10.77
N GLN A 141 -20.21 -18.88 10.43
CA GLN A 141 -19.62 -19.63 9.32
C GLN A 141 -18.20 -20.01 9.70
N PRO A 142 -17.78 -21.28 9.58
CA PRO A 142 -16.39 -21.62 9.75
C PRO A 142 -15.57 -20.82 8.75
N LEU A 143 -14.52 -20.15 9.21
CA LEU A 143 -13.64 -19.36 8.37
C LEU A 143 -12.75 -20.33 7.56
N THR A 144 -13.34 -20.96 6.54
CA THR A 144 -12.63 -21.82 5.62
C THR A 144 -11.88 -20.96 4.63
N ALA A 145 -10.56 -21.10 4.64
CA ALA A 145 -9.71 -20.58 3.60
C ALA A 145 -9.30 -21.74 2.71
N HIS A 146 -9.38 -21.53 1.40
CA HIS A 146 -8.92 -22.49 0.42
C HIS A 146 -7.79 -21.88 -0.40
N ARG A 147 -6.81 -22.71 -0.74
CA ARG A 147 -5.73 -22.34 -1.65
C ARG A 147 -6.33 -22.09 -3.03
N ASP A 148 -5.97 -20.98 -3.66
CA ASP A 148 -6.35 -20.65 -5.04
C ASP A 148 -5.85 -21.77 -5.99
N PRO A 149 -6.51 -22.08 -7.12
CA PRO A 149 -6.08 -23.16 -8.02
C PRO A 149 -4.65 -23.01 -8.56
N ILE A 150 -4.13 -21.78 -8.58
CA ILE A 150 -2.77 -21.47 -9.00
C ILE A 150 -1.75 -21.76 -7.86
N GLY A 151 -2.21 -21.82 -6.61
CA GLY A 151 -1.40 -22.13 -5.44
C GLY A 151 -0.71 -20.90 -4.80
N MET A 152 -0.83 -19.72 -5.39
CA MET A 152 -0.08 -18.52 -4.97
C MET A 152 -0.63 -17.85 -3.70
N GLN A 153 -1.93 -17.94 -3.46
CA GLN A 153 -2.61 -17.23 -2.38
C GLN A 153 -3.74 -18.09 -1.80
N CYS A 154 -4.03 -17.88 -0.53
CA CYS A 154 -5.24 -18.38 0.09
C CYS A 154 -6.40 -17.37 -0.06
N ARG A 155 -7.61 -17.90 -0.29
CA ARG A 155 -8.84 -17.12 -0.42
C ARG A 155 -9.83 -17.52 0.67
N LEU A 156 -10.55 -16.53 1.21
CA LEU A 156 -11.66 -16.75 2.13
C LEU A 156 -12.95 -17.04 1.34
N ASP A 157 -13.72 -18.05 1.73
CA ASP A 157 -14.98 -18.39 1.04
C ASP A 157 -16.12 -17.39 1.30
N SER A 158 -16.00 -16.58 2.36
CA SER A 158 -17.05 -15.63 2.73
C SER A 158 -17.16 -14.49 1.71
N LYS A 159 -18.23 -14.55 0.90
CA LYS A 159 -18.58 -13.50 -0.08
C LYS A 159 -18.81 -12.15 0.57
N LEU A 160 -19.36 -12.12 1.80
CA LEU A 160 -19.65 -10.88 2.52
C LEU A 160 -18.36 -10.16 2.92
N ILE A 161 -17.46 -10.88 3.58
CA ILE A 161 -16.15 -10.36 4.00
C ILE A 161 -15.36 -9.88 2.78
N SER A 162 -15.30 -10.71 1.74
CA SER A 162 -14.60 -10.37 0.50
C SER A 162 -15.17 -9.10 -0.16
N ARG A 163 -16.51 -8.96 -0.25
CA ARG A 163 -17.14 -7.74 -0.79
C ARG A 163 -16.83 -6.50 0.03
N LEU A 164 -16.90 -6.61 1.36
CA LEU A 164 -16.64 -5.49 2.28
C LEU A 164 -15.19 -5.01 2.13
N ILE A 165 -14.23 -5.93 2.17
CA ILE A 165 -12.80 -5.57 2.08
C ILE A 165 -12.45 -5.06 0.68
N ASN A 166 -12.95 -5.70 -0.38
CA ASN A 166 -12.72 -5.24 -1.75
C ASN A 166 -13.33 -3.85 -1.98
N GLY A 167 -14.52 -3.58 -1.44
CA GLY A 167 -15.17 -2.27 -1.50
C GLY A 167 -14.35 -1.20 -0.78
N LEU A 168 -13.84 -1.53 0.42
CA LEU A 168 -12.99 -0.64 1.20
C LEU A 168 -11.66 -0.34 0.49
N THR A 169 -11.02 -1.37 -0.06
CA THR A 169 -9.79 -1.25 -0.85
C THR A 169 -10.03 -0.39 -2.09
N ALA A 170 -11.11 -0.65 -2.84
CA ALA A 170 -11.49 0.15 -4.00
C ALA A 170 -11.71 1.63 -3.64
N ALA A 171 -12.37 1.92 -2.51
CA ALA A 171 -12.52 3.28 -2.02
C ALA A 171 -11.17 3.95 -1.75
N GLY A 172 -10.24 3.25 -1.10
CA GLY A 172 -8.87 3.74 -0.88
C GLY A 172 -8.12 4.03 -2.19
N ILE A 173 -8.23 3.15 -3.18
CA ILE A 173 -7.62 3.33 -4.51
C ILE A 173 -8.22 4.53 -5.25
N ILE A 174 -9.53 4.75 -5.17
CA ILE A 174 -10.20 5.90 -5.77
C ILE A 174 -9.68 7.19 -5.13
N VAL A 175 -9.65 7.28 -3.80
CA VAL A 175 -9.13 8.46 -3.08
C VAL A 175 -7.68 8.72 -3.45
N MET A 176 -6.84 7.68 -3.45
CA MET A 176 -5.44 7.77 -3.86
C MET A 176 -5.31 8.31 -5.30
N SER A 177 -6.13 7.82 -6.23
CA SER A 177 -6.11 8.23 -7.64
C SER A 177 -6.56 9.69 -7.82
N MET A 178 -7.63 10.10 -7.13
CA MET A 178 -8.09 11.49 -7.12
C MET A 178 -7.00 12.43 -6.60
N LEU A 179 -6.32 12.06 -5.52
CA LEU A 179 -5.22 12.86 -4.97
C LEU A 179 -4.05 12.99 -5.94
N LYS A 180 -3.68 11.94 -6.68
CA LYS A 180 -2.64 12.01 -7.73
C LYS A 180 -3.02 13.05 -8.80
N VAL A 181 -4.27 13.05 -9.26
CA VAL A 181 -4.77 14.00 -10.25
C VAL A 181 -4.76 15.43 -9.70
N LEU A 182 -5.18 15.63 -8.45
CA LEU A 182 -5.17 16.95 -7.80
C LEU A 182 -3.75 17.49 -7.62
N ILE A 183 -2.80 16.67 -7.18
CA ILE A 183 -1.38 17.03 -7.05
C ILE A 183 -0.83 17.47 -8.41
N LEU A 184 -1.08 16.69 -9.47
CA LEU A 184 -0.63 17.03 -10.82
C LEU A 184 -1.25 18.32 -11.33
N SER A 185 -2.56 18.49 -11.14
CA SER A 185 -3.27 19.71 -11.52
C SER A 185 -2.68 20.92 -10.82
N HIS A 186 -2.39 20.80 -9.52
CA HIS A 186 -1.80 21.87 -8.73
C HIS A 186 -0.38 22.22 -9.18
N ILE A 187 0.49 21.22 -9.40
CA ILE A 187 1.85 21.42 -9.92
C ILE A 187 1.81 22.10 -11.30
N ARG A 188 0.89 21.68 -12.18
CA ARG A 188 0.71 22.32 -13.50
C ARG A 188 0.25 23.76 -13.37
N SER A 189 -0.63 24.06 -12.42
CA SER A 189 -1.11 25.42 -12.14
C SER A 189 0.04 26.33 -11.67
N ILE A 190 0.85 25.88 -10.71
CA ILE A 190 2.02 26.62 -10.21
C ILE A 190 3.00 26.92 -11.36
N ARG A 191 3.33 25.92 -12.19
CA ARG A 191 4.22 26.10 -13.34
C ARG A 191 3.70 27.12 -14.36
N LYS A 192 2.40 27.17 -14.59
CA LYS A 192 1.78 28.18 -15.47
C LYS A 192 1.96 29.59 -14.92
N MET A 193 1.99 29.77 -13.59
CA MET A 193 2.28 31.06 -12.97
C MET A 193 3.77 31.41 -13.07
N GLU A 194 4.67 30.43 -12.87
CA GLU A 194 6.12 30.64 -12.94
C GLU A 194 6.64 30.85 -14.36
N GLY A 195 5.97 30.34 -15.41
CA GLY A 195 6.35 30.60 -16.81
C GLY A 195 6.30 32.08 -17.23
N LYS A 196 5.84 32.98 -16.35
CA LYS A 196 5.96 34.44 -16.50
C LYS A 196 7.19 35.04 -15.81
N ILE A 197 8.02 34.25 -15.12
CA ILE A 197 9.24 34.65 -14.40
C ILE A 197 10.42 33.84 -15.00
N PRO A 198 11.53 34.49 -15.42
CA PRO A 198 12.64 33.82 -16.10
C PRO A 198 13.29 32.74 -15.21
N SER A 199 13.44 31.55 -15.80
CA SER A 199 13.64 30.25 -15.16
C SER A 199 15.11 29.88 -14.95
N GLY A 200 15.51 29.67 -13.69
CA GLY A 200 16.84 29.14 -13.32
C GLY A 200 16.85 27.68 -12.84
N VAL A 201 15.70 27.07 -12.52
CA VAL A 201 15.65 25.73 -11.90
C VAL A 201 14.65 24.83 -12.64
N GLY A 202 15.14 24.17 -13.69
CA GLY A 202 14.34 23.28 -14.52
C GLY A 202 14.08 21.91 -13.89
N LEU A 203 12.92 21.73 -13.26
CA LEU A 203 12.41 20.40 -12.91
C LEU A 203 11.88 19.69 -14.18
N SER A 204 12.73 18.89 -14.80
CA SER A 204 12.44 18.13 -16.03
C SER A 204 11.14 17.32 -15.92
N VAL A 205 10.28 17.46 -16.93
CA VAL A 205 9.04 16.67 -17.11
C VAL A 205 9.36 15.17 -17.19
N SER A 206 10.55 14.78 -17.68
CA SER A 206 10.94 13.38 -17.76
C SER A 206 11.15 12.75 -16.39
N SER A 207 11.60 13.51 -15.38
CA SER A 207 11.76 13.02 -14.01
C SER A 207 10.41 12.70 -13.37
N ILE A 208 9.39 13.49 -13.67
CA ILE A 208 8.02 13.24 -13.20
C ILE A 208 7.44 12.01 -13.91
N ALA A 209 7.56 11.92 -15.23
CA ALA A 209 7.08 10.76 -15.99
C ALA A 209 7.73 9.43 -15.55
N ARG A 210 9.04 9.43 -15.28
CA ARG A 210 9.75 8.27 -14.73
C ARG A 210 9.22 7.87 -13.35
N GLY A 211 8.87 8.85 -12.51
CA GLY A 211 8.21 8.61 -11.24
C GLY A 211 6.88 7.88 -11.39
N TYR A 212 6.05 8.24 -12.39
CA TYR A 212 4.79 7.55 -12.67
C TYR A 212 4.97 6.12 -13.15
N ILE A 213 5.93 5.88 -14.04
CA ILE A 213 6.20 4.53 -14.56
C ILE A 213 6.66 3.63 -13.42
N CYS A 214 7.63 4.08 -12.60
CA CYS A 214 8.09 3.29 -11.45
C CYS A 214 6.96 3.02 -10.44
N ASN A 215 6.11 4.01 -10.16
CA ASN A 215 5.02 3.85 -9.19
C ASN A 215 3.88 2.98 -9.75
N PHE A 216 3.66 2.99 -11.08
CA PHE A 216 2.73 2.07 -11.74
C PHE A 216 3.22 0.63 -11.66
N PHE A 217 4.51 0.38 -11.90
CA PHE A 217 5.07 -0.96 -11.75
C PHE A 217 5.03 -1.46 -10.31
N VAL A 218 5.36 -0.61 -9.32
CA VAL A 218 5.24 -0.97 -7.90
C VAL A 218 3.79 -1.27 -7.53
N PHE A 219 2.83 -0.50 -8.05
CA PHE A 219 1.41 -0.75 -7.79
C PHE A 219 0.89 -2.00 -8.51
N ALA A 220 1.31 -2.24 -9.75
CA ALA A 220 0.95 -3.43 -10.51
C ALA A 220 1.61 -4.71 -9.96
N SER A 221 2.69 -4.59 -9.19
CA SER A 221 3.25 -5.73 -8.43
C SER A 221 2.57 -5.96 -7.08
N LEU A 222 1.77 -5.00 -6.61
CA LEU A 222 1.02 -5.09 -5.35
C LEU A 222 -0.43 -5.57 -5.55
N VAL A 223 -0.91 -5.61 -6.79
CA VAL A 223 -2.22 -6.12 -7.22
C VAL A 223 -2.01 -7.44 -7.92
#